data_AF-A0A951C3E0-F1
#
_entry.id   AF-A0A951C3E0-F1
#
_cell.length_a   1.000
_cell.length_b   1.000
_cell.length_c   1.000
_cell.angle_alpha   90.00
_cell.angle_beta   90.00
_cell.angle_gamma   90.00
#
_symmetry.space_group_name_H-M   'P 1'
#
loop_
_entity.id
_entity.type
_entity.pdbx_description
1 polymer ?
#
loop_
_entity_poly.entity_id
_entity_poly.type
_entity_poly.pdbx_seq_one_letter_code
_entity_poly.pdbx_strand_id
1 'polypeptide(L)'
;MTLPAPPDEVWEALTDPGQLAAWFGGDLEIDPTPGGVTRYRGDDGEVRIGAVREAQPGRRLSFDWWSPTDGRRDASRVEFDLEEVDEGTHLTVIESRPAVMEAQIGRLQARMQHRV
;
A
#
# COMPACT_ATOMS: atom_id res chain seq x y z
N MET A 1 7.76 -8.89 12.45
CA MET A 1 7.67 -10.33 12.74
C MET A 1 8.77 -11.05 11.97
N THR A 2 9.27 -12.20 12.41
CA THR A 2 10.29 -12.94 11.67
C THR A 2 9.68 -14.13 10.95
N LEU A 3 9.96 -14.27 9.66
CA LEU A 3 9.53 -15.37 8.79
C LEU A 3 10.74 -16.24 8.45
N PRO A 4 10.67 -17.57 8.57
CA PRO A 4 11.78 -18.48 8.27
C PRO A 4 11.91 -18.74 6.75
N ALA A 5 11.95 -17.66 5.97
CA ALA A 5 12.05 -17.66 4.51
C ALA A 5 12.94 -16.49 4.05
N PRO A 6 13.65 -16.63 2.92
CA PRO A 6 14.46 -15.56 2.37
C PRO A 6 13.59 -14.38 1.86
N PRO A 7 14.13 -13.14 1.78
CA PRO A 7 13.33 -11.98 1.41
C PRO A 7 12.66 -12.08 0.05
N ASP A 8 13.28 -12.75 -0.92
CA ASP A 8 12.71 -12.96 -2.26
C ASP A 8 11.46 -13.85 -2.21
N GLU A 9 11.42 -14.87 -1.35
CA GLU A 9 10.25 -15.74 -1.18
C GLU A 9 9.12 -15.00 -0.46
N VAL A 10 9.46 -14.21 0.58
CA VAL A 10 8.48 -13.35 1.25
C VAL A 10 7.92 -12.30 0.29
N TRP A 11 8.76 -11.75 -0.59
CA TRP A 11 8.33 -10.82 -1.63
C TRP A 11 7.36 -11.47 -2.62
N GLU A 12 7.66 -12.69 -3.09
CA GLU A 12 6.75 -13.43 -3.96
C GLU A 12 5.41 -13.69 -3.26
N ALA A 13 5.42 -14.08 -1.98
CA ALA A 13 4.18 -14.27 -1.20
C ALA A 13 3.35 -12.97 -1.03
N LEU A 14 3.99 -11.81 -1.14
CA LEU A 14 3.38 -10.46 -1.06
C LEU A 14 3.05 -9.84 -2.43
N THR A 15 3.39 -10.48 -3.54
CA THR A 15 3.18 -9.91 -4.88
C THR A 15 2.58 -10.87 -5.90
N ASP A 16 2.71 -12.19 -5.69
CA ASP A 16 2.03 -13.19 -6.50
C ASP A 16 0.58 -13.36 -6.03
N PRO A 17 -0.42 -13.11 -6.89
CA PRO A 17 -1.84 -13.19 -6.51
C PRO A 17 -2.26 -14.58 -6.00
N GLY A 18 -1.65 -15.65 -6.53
CA GLY A 18 -1.97 -17.02 -6.13
C GLY A 18 -1.50 -17.31 -4.71
N GLN A 19 -0.31 -16.86 -4.35
CA GLN A 19 0.20 -16.99 -2.99
C GLN A 19 -0.54 -16.09 -2.01
N LEU A 20 -0.84 -14.84 -2.41
CA LEU A 20 -1.52 -13.88 -1.55
C LEU A 20 -2.92 -14.33 -1.14
N ALA A 21 -3.71 -14.81 -2.10
CA ALA A 21 -5.07 -15.29 -1.84
C ALA A 21 -5.10 -16.45 -0.83
N ALA A 22 -4.02 -17.23 -0.72
CA ALA A 22 -3.96 -18.38 0.18
C ALA A 22 -3.96 -18.02 1.67
N TRP A 23 -3.56 -16.79 2.03
CA TRP A 23 -3.43 -16.40 3.45
C TRP A 23 -4.04 -15.03 3.81
N PHE A 24 -4.37 -14.18 2.82
CA PHE A 24 -4.82 -12.80 3.07
C PHE A 24 -6.33 -12.67 3.42
N GLY A 25 -7.10 -13.76 3.37
CA GLY A 25 -8.54 -13.74 3.72
C GLY A 25 -9.42 -13.04 2.68
N GLY A 26 -9.06 -13.18 1.40
CA GLY A 26 -9.78 -12.64 0.25
C GLY A 26 -8.91 -12.67 -1.01
N ASP A 27 -9.47 -12.25 -2.14
CA ASP A 27 -8.75 -12.12 -3.40
C ASP A 27 -8.05 -10.77 -3.46
N LEU A 28 -6.72 -10.74 -3.34
CA LEU A 28 -5.90 -9.55 -3.55
C LEU A 28 -5.01 -9.72 -4.79
N GLU A 29 -5.28 -8.91 -5.80
CA GLU A 29 -4.41 -8.73 -6.97
C GLU A 29 -3.58 -7.46 -6.82
N ILE A 30 -2.30 -7.54 -7.17
CA ILE A 30 -1.38 -6.41 -7.16
C ILE A 30 -0.48 -6.45 -8.40
N ASP A 31 -0.33 -5.30 -9.05
CA ASP A 31 0.75 -5.05 -10.01
C ASP A 31 1.91 -4.38 -9.25
N PRO A 32 3.01 -5.11 -8.94
CA PRO A 32 4.08 -4.64 -8.06
C PRO A 32 5.06 -3.71 -8.79
N THR A 33 4.52 -2.72 -9.49
CA THR A 33 5.27 -1.64 -10.13
C THR A 33 4.76 -0.30 -9.60
N PRO A 34 5.61 0.75 -9.47
CA PRO A 34 5.12 2.06 -9.05
C PRO A 34 4.01 2.58 -9.98
N GLY A 35 2.83 2.87 -9.42
CA GLY A 35 1.62 3.23 -10.17
C GLY A 35 0.75 2.04 -10.59
N GLY A 36 1.20 0.81 -10.39
CA GLY A 36 0.45 -0.41 -10.60
C GLY A 36 -0.82 -0.48 -9.74
N VAL A 37 -1.84 -1.17 -10.24
CA VAL A 37 -3.16 -1.23 -9.60
C VAL A 37 -3.20 -2.33 -8.53
N THR A 38 -3.87 -2.06 -7.42
CA THR A 38 -4.30 -3.10 -6.48
C THR A 38 -5.81 -3.28 -6.50
N ARG A 39 -6.28 -4.52 -6.36
CA ARG A 39 -7.70 -4.86 -6.24
C ARG A 39 -7.88 -5.92 -5.16
N TYR A 40 -8.65 -5.58 -4.16
CA TYR A 40 -9.03 -6.48 -3.08
C TYR A 40 -10.53 -6.77 -3.14
N ARG A 41 -10.89 -8.05 -2.93
CA ARG A 41 -12.24 -8.49 -2.61
C ARG A 41 -12.17 -9.43 -1.40
N GLY A 42 -12.72 -8.98 -0.27
CA GLY A 42 -12.87 -9.80 0.93
C GLY A 42 -14.01 -10.80 0.83
N ASP A 43 -13.91 -11.88 1.62
CA ASP A 43 -14.97 -12.91 1.72
C ASP A 43 -16.27 -12.36 2.31
N ASP A 44 -16.19 -11.25 3.06
CA ASP A 44 -17.31 -10.50 3.62
C ASP A 44 -17.96 -9.52 2.62
N GLY A 45 -17.42 -9.44 1.40
CA GLY A 45 -17.85 -8.53 0.36
C GLY A 45 -17.20 -7.15 0.39
N GLU A 46 -16.22 -6.89 1.29
CA GLU A 46 -15.42 -5.67 1.23
C GLU A 46 -14.67 -5.59 -0.12
N VAL A 47 -14.64 -4.39 -0.71
CA VAL A 47 -13.88 -4.13 -1.93
C VAL A 47 -12.99 -2.94 -1.72
N ARG A 48 -11.70 -3.08 -2.05
CA ARG A 48 -10.76 -1.96 -2.13
C ARG A 48 -10.07 -1.92 -3.48
N ILE A 49 -9.83 -0.71 -3.96
CA ILE A 49 -8.97 -0.47 -5.12
C ILE A 49 -7.82 0.43 -4.71
N GLY A 50 -6.70 0.30 -5.38
CA GLY A 50 -5.50 1.00 -4.97
C GLY A 50 -4.48 1.23 -6.04
N ALA A 51 -3.39 1.86 -5.61
CA ALA A 51 -2.23 2.16 -6.42
C ALA A 51 -0.95 1.92 -5.62
N VAL A 52 -0.05 1.11 -6.19
CA VAL A 52 1.30 0.90 -5.68
C VAL A 52 2.07 2.22 -5.73
N ARG A 53 2.74 2.52 -4.63
CA ARG A 53 3.54 3.73 -4.43
C ARG A 53 5.02 3.44 -4.57
N GLU A 54 5.44 2.31 -4.04
CA GLU A 54 6.81 1.86 -4.09
C GLU A 54 6.84 0.34 -4.21
N ALA A 55 7.74 -0.15 -5.06
CA ALA A 55 8.02 -1.57 -5.18
C ALA A 55 9.53 -1.75 -5.40
N GLN A 56 10.20 -2.33 -4.42
CA GLN A 56 11.59 -2.73 -4.44
C GLN A 56 11.63 -4.23 -4.11
N PRO A 57 11.85 -5.10 -5.12
CA PRO A 57 11.88 -6.54 -4.92
C PRO A 57 12.77 -6.97 -3.76
N GLY A 58 12.26 -7.88 -2.92
CA GLY A 58 12.94 -8.40 -1.73
C GLY A 58 13.15 -7.39 -0.59
N ARG A 59 12.63 -6.16 -0.68
CA ARG A 59 12.95 -5.10 0.27
C ARG A 59 11.76 -4.28 0.75
N ARG A 60 10.95 -3.73 -0.15
CA ARG A 60 9.91 -2.77 0.23
C ARG A 60 8.76 -2.73 -0.76
N LEU A 61 7.53 -2.84 -0.25
CA LEU A 61 6.32 -2.67 -1.02
C LEU A 61 5.41 -1.70 -0.26
N SER A 62 4.88 -0.70 -0.95
CA SER A 62 3.83 0.13 -0.39
C SER A 62 2.76 0.46 -1.40
N PHE A 63 1.51 0.52 -0.95
CA PHE A 63 0.38 0.92 -1.76
C PHE A 63 -0.65 1.70 -0.95
N ASP A 64 -1.37 2.57 -1.63
CA ASP A 64 -2.64 3.07 -1.09
C ASP A 64 -3.78 2.22 -1.60
N TRP A 65 -4.79 2.04 -0.78
CA TRP A 65 -6.06 1.49 -1.20
C TRP A 65 -7.21 2.21 -0.50
N TRP A 66 -8.42 2.12 -1.06
CA TRP A 66 -9.62 2.77 -0.56
C TRP A 66 -10.88 2.06 -1.06
N SER A 67 -11.99 2.26 -0.33
CA SER A 67 -13.34 1.90 -0.79
C SER A 67 -13.66 2.62 -2.12
N PRO A 68 -14.09 1.92 -3.19
CA PRO A 68 -14.53 2.56 -4.43
C PRO A 68 -15.69 3.55 -4.23
N THR A 69 -16.50 3.35 -3.19
CA THR A 69 -17.65 4.19 -2.85
C THR A 69 -17.23 5.47 -2.14
N ASP A 70 -16.35 5.35 -1.13
CA ASP A 70 -15.94 6.48 -0.27
C ASP A 70 -14.74 7.24 -0.84
N GLY A 71 -14.04 6.62 -1.80
CA GLY A 71 -12.89 7.20 -2.48
C GLY A 71 -11.73 7.46 -1.53
N ARG A 72 -10.87 8.42 -1.89
CA ARG A 72 -9.65 8.74 -1.13
C ARG A 72 -9.88 9.23 0.30
N ARG A 73 -11.12 9.53 0.70
CA ARG A 73 -11.46 9.90 2.09
C ARG A 73 -11.27 8.72 3.05
N ASP A 74 -11.42 7.51 2.54
CA ASP A 74 -11.23 6.25 3.24
C ASP A 74 -9.88 5.60 2.89
N ALA A 75 -8.93 6.38 2.34
CA ALA A 75 -7.64 5.81 1.98
C ALA A 75 -6.84 5.44 3.22
N SER A 76 -6.24 4.26 3.18
CA SER A 76 -5.10 3.88 4.02
C SER A 76 -3.91 3.53 3.13
N ARG A 77 -2.71 3.59 3.73
CA ARG A 77 -1.45 3.17 3.14
C ARG A 77 -0.96 1.95 3.89
N VAL A 78 -0.67 0.90 3.12
CA VAL A 78 -0.01 -0.32 3.61
C VAL A 78 1.45 -0.27 3.18
N GLU A 79 2.35 -0.54 4.13
CA GLU A 79 3.79 -0.60 3.91
C GLU A 79 4.32 -1.92 4.46
N PHE A 80 5.06 -2.62 3.60
CA PHE A 80 5.82 -3.81 3.91
C PHE A 80 7.31 -3.49 3.78
N ASP A 81 8.06 -3.66 4.86
CA ASP A 81 9.52 -3.60 4.87
C ASP A 81 10.08 -4.99 5.19
N LEU A 82 10.97 -5.47 4.32
CA LEU A 82 11.61 -6.77 4.41
C LEU A 82 13.09 -6.54 4.70
N GLU A 83 13.54 -7.02 5.86
CA GLU A 83 14.94 -6.98 6.27
C GLU A 83 15.46 -8.41 6.41
N GLU A 84 16.55 -8.75 5.74
CA GLU A 84 17.22 -10.03 5.91
C GLU A 84 17.85 -10.12 7.30
N VAL A 85 17.61 -11.23 7.99
CA VAL A 85 18.16 -11.55 9.31
C VAL A 85 18.64 -13.01 9.33
N ASP A 86 19.46 -13.39 10.31
CA ASP A 86 20.03 -14.75 10.40
C ASP A 86 18.97 -15.87 10.35
N GLU A 87 17.77 -15.59 10.84
CA GLU A 87 16.66 -16.52 10.96
C GLU A 87 15.70 -16.50 9.75
N GLY A 88 15.97 -15.66 8.74
CA GLY A 88 15.14 -15.48 7.55
C GLY A 88 14.87 -14.00 7.25
N THR A 89 13.61 -13.58 7.29
CA THR A 89 13.21 -12.20 6.98
C THR A 89 12.44 -11.58 8.13
N HIS A 90 12.87 -10.42 8.62
CA HIS A 90 12.05 -9.58 9.46
C HIS A 90 11.09 -8.75 8.59
N LEU A 91 9.81 -9.11 8.63
CA LEU A 91 8.73 -8.38 7.98
C LEU A 91 8.10 -7.37 8.94
N THR A 92 8.17 -6.09 8.59
CA THR A 92 7.40 -5.03 9.24
C THR A 92 6.20 -4.67 8.38
N VAL A 93 5.02 -4.62 9.00
CA VAL A 93 3.77 -4.21 8.35
C VAL A 93 3.23 -2.98 9.06
N ILE A 94 2.98 -1.91 8.32
CA ILE A 94 2.36 -0.70 8.84
C ILE A 94 1.17 -0.37 7.95
N GLU A 95 -0.01 -0.25 8.56
CA GLU A 95 -1.15 0.40 7.94
C GLU A 95 -1.39 1.75 8.62
N SER A 96 -1.37 2.83 7.84
CA SER A 96 -1.55 4.18 8.33
C SER A 96 -2.51 4.96 7.45
N ARG A 97 -3.06 6.08 7.95
CA ARG A 97 -3.72 7.03 7.04
C ARG A 97 -2.64 7.79 6.28
N PRO A 98 -2.65 7.77 4.93
CA PRO A 98 -1.73 8.57 4.17
C PRO A 98 -1.94 10.03 4.56
N ALA A 99 -0.84 10.73 4.83
CA ALA A 99 -0.90 12.16 5.05
C ALA A 99 -1.62 12.78 3.84
N VAL A 100 -2.81 13.30 4.06
CA VAL A 100 -3.43 14.19 3.08
C VAL A 100 -2.55 15.43 3.12
N MET A 101 -1.52 15.47 2.28
CA MET A 101 -0.98 16.75 1.86
C MET A 101 -2.17 17.39 1.16
N GLU A 102 -2.92 18.23 1.87
CA GLU A 102 -3.91 19.09 1.25
C GLU A 102 -3.17 19.84 0.17
N ALA A 103 -3.27 19.35 -1.06
CA ALA A 103 -2.84 20.04 -2.24
C ALA A 103 -3.82 21.21 -2.47
N GLN A 104 -3.85 22.17 -1.53
CA GLN A 104 -4.23 23.58 -1.62
C GLN A 104 -4.43 24.29 -0.26
N ILE A 105 -3.47 24.23 0.68
CA ILE A 105 -3.21 25.40 1.58
C ILE A 105 -2.15 26.33 0.95
N GLY A 106 -2.26 26.51 -0.37
CA GLY A 106 -1.39 27.38 -1.18
C GLY A 106 -2.17 28.23 -2.20
N ARG A 107 -3.50 28.20 -2.16
CA ARG A 107 -4.38 29.13 -2.89
C ARG A 107 -5.16 30.04 -1.94
N LEU A 108 -4.64 30.32 -0.74
CA LEU A 108 -5.39 31.11 0.25
C LEU A 108 -5.03 32.60 0.36
N GLN A 109 -3.84 33.15 0.02
CA GLN A 109 -3.52 34.51 0.53
C GLN A 109 -2.81 35.54 -0.37
N ALA A 110 -2.45 35.28 -1.64
CA ALA A 110 -1.52 36.17 -2.36
C ALA A 110 -2.08 37.00 -3.55
N ARG A 111 -3.40 36.99 -3.87
CA ARG A 111 -3.92 37.74 -5.05
C ARG A 111 -5.01 38.78 -4.82
N MET A 112 -5.45 39.07 -3.60
CA MET A 112 -6.38 40.21 -3.35
C MET A 112 -5.99 41.15 -2.20
N GLN A 113 -4.89 40.92 -1.47
CA GLN A 113 -4.33 41.90 -0.53
C GLN A 113 -3.20 42.77 -1.13
N HIS A 114 -3.14 42.93 -2.45
CA HIS A 114 -2.21 43.85 -3.10
C HIS A 114 -2.87 44.52 -4.33
N ARG A 115 -3.75 45.50 -4.09
CA ARG A 115 -3.51 46.89 -4.50
C ARG A 115 -4.70 47.79 -4.13
N VAL A 116 -4.40 48.64 -3.15
CA VAL A 116 -4.80 50.05 -2.90
C VAL A 116 -6.17 50.49 -3.40
#